data_AF-A0A4Y8PBQ5-F1
#
_entry.id   AF-A0A4Y8PBQ5-F1
#
_cell.length_a   1.000
_cell.length_b   1.000
_cell.length_c   1.000
_cell.angle_alpha   90.00
_cell.angle_beta   90.00
_cell.angle_gamma   90.00
#
_symmetry.space_group_name_H-M   'P 1'
#
loop_
_entity.id
_entity.type
_entity.pdbx_description
1 polymer ?
#
loop_
_entity_poly.entity_id
_entity_poly.type
_entity_poly.pdbx_seq_one_letter_code
_entity_poly.pdbx_strand_id
1 'polypeptide(L)'
;MKKIALLLSSLAFLGFGSGIVPLYGQTQHRHHHEQGTTMKFHHMHEMINHAVEMAAEGSNLIMLGEMGMSPGIDELSIDHGRHHIREARSLINSVLESKTMKELHSQGLGESSEMTYTHKLADKAKEYIDLVAQMHSVK
;
A
#
# COMPACT_ATOMS: atom_id res chain seq x y z
N MET A 1 32.33 -25.52 -63.19
CA MET A 1 32.83 -26.77 -62.56
C MET A 1 33.90 -26.42 -61.53
N LYS A 2 33.92 -27.16 -60.40
CA LYS A 2 34.82 -27.13 -59.21
C LYS A 2 34.29 -26.26 -58.05
N LYS A 3 33.43 -26.80 -57.16
CA LYS A 3 33.69 -27.69 -55.97
C LYS A 3 34.28 -26.87 -54.79
N ILE A 4 33.45 -26.50 -53.81
CA ILE A 4 33.33 -27.12 -52.46
C ILE A 4 34.64 -27.14 -51.67
N ALA A 5 34.69 -26.37 -50.57
CA ALA A 5 35.28 -26.78 -49.31
C ALA A 5 34.73 -25.90 -48.15
N LEU A 6 33.73 -26.43 -47.45
CA LEU A 6 33.47 -26.14 -46.05
C LEU A 6 34.69 -26.58 -45.22
N LEU A 7 35.05 -25.84 -44.17
CA LEU A 7 35.32 -26.45 -42.86
C LEU A 7 35.45 -25.37 -41.76
N LEU A 8 34.61 -25.55 -40.76
CA LEU A 8 34.62 -24.95 -39.44
C LEU A 8 35.92 -25.30 -38.69
N SER A 9 36.52 -24.35 -37.97
CA SER A 9 37.07 -24.63 -36.64
C SER A 9 37.45 -23.37 -35.86
N SER A 10 37.07 -23.39 -34.58
CA SER A 10 37.76 -22.82 -33.42
C SER A 10 37.83 -21.30 -33.24
N LEU A 11 36.90 -20.82 -32.42
CA LEU A 11 37.17 -20.08 -31.17
C LEU A 11 38.65 -20.08 -30.75
N ALA A 12 39.25 -18.90 -30.62
CA ALA A 12 39.93 -18.45 -29.41
C ALA A 12 40.56 -17.05 -29.61
N PHE A 13 40.07 -16.10 -28.81
CA PHE A 13 40.85 -15.10 -28.10
C PHE A 13 41.95 -14.32 -28.85
N LEU A 14 41.70 -13.04 -29.09
CA LEU A 14 42.40 -11.91 -28.44
C LEU A 14 42.09 -10.62 -29.21
N GLY A 15 41.01 -9.95 -28.83
CA GLY A 15 40.71 -8.58 -29.23
C GLY A 15 40.69 -7.70 -28.00
N PHE A 16 41.85 -7.18 -27.62
CA PHE A 16 41.96 -6.04 -26.72
C PHE A 16 41.16 -4.86 -27.32
N GLY A 17 40.20 -4.32 -26.59
CA GLY A 17 39.55 -3.05 -26.96
C GLY A 17 38.03 -3.06 -26.89
N SER A 18 37.47 -3.05 -25.70
CA SER A 18 36.23 -2.33 -25.36
C SER A 18 36.01 -2.45 -23.86
N GLY A 19 35.60 -1.34 -23.23
CA GLY A 19 35.50 -1.21 -21.80
C GLY A 19 34.64 -2.30 -21.16
N ILE A 20 35.25 -3.07 -20.27
CA ILE A 20 34.55 -3.96 -19.35
C ILE A 20 34.58 -3.27 -17.99
N VAL A 21 33.66 -2.32 -17.79
CA VAL A 21 33.20 -2.03 -16.43
C VAL A 21 32.39 -3.25 -16.03
N PRO A 22 32.66 -3.90 -14.88
CA PRO A 22 31.90 -5.09 -14.50
C PRO A 22 30.44 -4.71 -14.24
N LEU A 23 29.55 -5.13 -15.14
CA LEU A 23 28.09 -5.03 -15.05
C LEU A 23 27.53 -6.00 -13.99
N TYR A 24 28.09 -6.00 -12.78
CA TYR A 24 27.62 -6.84 -11.67
C TYR A 24 27.68 -6.15 -10.30
N GLY A 25 28.06 -4.87 -10.23
CA GLY A 25 28.15 -4.12 -8.96
C GLY A 25 26.99 -3.16 -8.66
N GLN A 26 26.06 -2.92 -9.61
CA GLN A 26 25.09 -1.81 -9.47
C GLN A 26 23.62 -2.28 -9.28
N THR A 27 23.34 -3.57 -9.39
CA THR A 27 21.99 -4.14 -9.25
C THR A 27 21.63 -4.42 -7.79
N GLN A 28 22.60 -4.74 -6.93
CA GLN A 28 22.32 -5.18 -5.57
C GLN A 28 21.76 -4.05 -4.68
N HIS A 29 22.20 -2.81 -4.87
CA HIS A 29 21.66 -1.66 -4.11
C HIS A 29 20.26 -1.24 -4.56
N ARG A 30 19.90 -1.41 -5.85
CA ARG A 30 18.57 -1.02 -6.35
C ARG A 30 17.48 -1.95 -5.83
N HIS A 31 17.72 -3.26 -5.79
CA HIS A 31 16.71 -4.23 -5.35
C HIS A 31 16.32 -4.05 -3.87
N HIS A 32 17.26 -3.72 -2.98
CA HIS A 32 16.94 -3.47 -1.57
C HIS A 32 16.13 -2.18 -1.36
N HIS A 33 16.45 -1.11 -2.11
CA HIS A 33 15.70 0.15 -2.02
C HIS A 33 14.28 0.03 -2.61
N GLU A 34 14.14 -0.68 -3.73
CA GLU A 34 12.84 -0.96 -4.36
C GLU A 34 11.97 -1.82 -3.45
N GLN A 35 12.50 -2.94 -2.92
CA GLN A 35 11.76 -3.83 -2.02
C GLN A 35 11.32 -3.11 -0.73
N GLY A 36 12.19 -2.29 -0.14
CA GLY A 36 11.85 -1.49 1.03
C GLY A 36 10.76 -0.45 0.75
N THR A 37 10.76 0.14 -0.45
CA THR A 37 9.74 1.10 -0.88
C THR A 37 8.39 0.41 -1.10
N THR A 38 8.38 -0.74 -1.78
CA THR A 38 7.17 -1.55 -1.98
C THR A 38 6.54 -1.96 -0.65
N MET A 39 7.35 -2.37 0.32
CA MET A 39 6.83 -2.74 1.65
C MET A 39 6.22 -1.55 2.41
N LYS A 40 6.77 -0.33 2.25
CA LYS A 40 6.16 0.87 2.84
C LYS A 40 4.76 1.12 2.27
N PHE A 41 4.59 1.03 0.95
CA PHE A 41 3.27 1.17 0.32
C PHE A 41 2.31 0.07 0.76
N HIS A 42 2.77 -1.18 0.79
CA HIS A 42 1.99 -2.32 1.25
C HIS A 42 1.41 -2.10 2.65
N HIS A 43 2.24 -1.73 3.62
CA HIS A 43 1.75 -1.46 4.99
C HIS A 43 0.78 -0.27 5.04
N MET A 44 1.00 0.78 4.24
CA MET A 44 0.03 1.88 4.18
C MET A 44 -1.33 1.39 3.64
N HIS A 45 -1.34 0.49 2.65
CA HIS A 45 -2.59 -0.10 2.15
C HIS A 45 -3.26 -0.98 3.19
N GLU A 46 -2.51 -1.79 3.93
CA GLU A 46 -3.04 -2.59 5.04
C GLU A 46 -3.70 -1.70 6.09
N MET A 47 -3.06 -0.60 6.50
CA MET A 47 -3.64 0.32 7.48
C MET A 47 -4.90 1.02 6.95
N ILE A 48 -4.95 1.37 5.67
CA ILE A 48 -6.17 1.96 5.06
C ILE A 48 -7.30 0.93 5.00
N ASN A 49 -7.00 -0.32 4.64
CA ASN A 49 -8.00 -1.39 4.66
C ASN A 49 -8.49 -1.67 6.08
N HIS A 50 -7.59 -1.66 7.06
CA HIS A 50 -7.96 -1.82 8.46
C HIS A 50 -8.90 -0.72 8.94
N ALA A 51 -8.72 0.53 8.50
CA ALA A 51 -9.68 1.59 8.79
C ALA A 51 -11.09 1.29 8.24
N VAL A 52 -11.19 0.69 7.05
CA VAL A 52 -12.48 0.26 6.48
C VAL A 52 -13.12 -0.84 7.35
N GLU A 53 -12.32 -1.82 7.79
CA GLU A 53 -12.77 -2.88 8.70
C GLU A 53 -13.28 -2.31 10.02
N MET A 54 -12.54 -1.39 10.65
CA MET A 54 -12.96 -0.72 11.88
C MET A 54 -14.33 -0.05 11.73
N ALA A 55 -14.57 0.68 10.64
CA ALA A 55 -15.87 1.30 10.42
C ALA A 55 -17.00 0.27 10.23
N ALA A 56 -16.73 -0.82 9.51
CA ALA A 56 -17.69 -1.90 9.31
C ALA A 56 -18.02 -2.63 10.62
N GLU A 57 -17.01 -2.96 11.43
CA GLU A 57 -17.17 -3.55 12.75
C GLU A 57 -17.92 -2.60 13.70
N GLY A 58 -17.59 -1.31 13.65
CA GLY A 58 -18.31 -0.28 14.41
C GLY A 58 -19.80 -0.22 14.05
N SER A 59 -20.14 -0.31 12.77
CA SER A 59 -21.53 -0.42 12.30
C SER A 59 -22.22 -1.66 12.86
N ASN A 60 -21.54 -2.81 12.84
CA ASN A 60 -22.10 -4.06 13.39
C ASN A 60 -22.38 -3.96 14.90
N LEU A 61 -21.51 -3.31 15.66
CA LEU A 61 -21.71 -3.11 17.10
C LEU A 61 -22.92 -2.20 17.40
N ILE A 62 -23.11 -1.15 16.59
CA ILE A 62 -24.27 -0.27 16.72
C ILE A 62 -25.55 -1.06 16.42
N MET A 63 -25.59 -1.75 15.28
CA MET A 63 -26.75 -2.57 14.90
C MET A 63 -27.09 -3.64 15.94
N LEU A 64 -26.07 -4.25 16.56
CA LEU A 64 -26.25 -5.24 17.61
C LEU A 64 -26.86 -4.61 18.87
N GLY A 65 -26.33 -3.47 19.33
CA GLY A 65 -26.88 -2.79 20.51
C GLY A 65 -28.31 -2.27 20.29
N GLU A 66 -28.64 -1.85 19.06
CA GLU A 66 -30.00 -1.43 18.70
C GLU A 66 -31.05 -2.55 18.76
N MET A 67 -30.63 -3.83 18.82
CA MET A 67 -31.56 -4.95 19.03
C MET A 67 -32.17 -4.96 20.43
N GLY A 68 -31.59 -4.25 21.40
CA GLY A 68 -32.19 -4.07 22.74
C GLY A 68 -32.26 -5.37 23.57
N MET A 69 -31.35 -6.31 23.34
CA MET A 69 -31.38 -7.63 23.98
C MET A 69 -30.74 -7.66 25.37
N SER A 70 -29.88 -6.70 25.70
CA SER A 70 -29.11 -6.67 26.96
C SER A 70 -28.94 -5.26 27.51
N PRO A 71 -29.85 -4.81 28.41
CA PRO A 71 -29.79 -3.49 29.00
C PRO A 71 -28.42 -3.19 29.65
N GLY A 72 -27.86 -2.03 29.32
CA GLY A 72 -26.52 -1.59 29.77
C GLY A 72 -25.36 -2.07 28.91
N ILE A 73 -25.44 -3.25 28.28
CA ILE A 73 -24.44 -3.71 27.31
C ILE A 73 -24.73 -3.14 25.91
N ASP A 74 -26.01 -2.98 25.57
CA ASP A 74 -26.46 -2.39 24.32
C ASP A 74 -25.91 -0.96 24.13
N GLU A 75 -25.99 -0.12 25.16
CA GLU A 75 -25.46 1.26 25.15
C GLU A 75 -23.94 1.29 24.97
N LEU A 76 -23.22 0.42 25.69
CA LEU A 76 -21.76 0.29 25.55
C LEU A 76 -21.38 -0.17 24.14
N SER A 77 -22.16 -1.08 23.55
CA SER A 77 -21.93 -1.58 22.18
C SER A 77 -22.11 -0.47 21.15
N ILE A 78 -23.18 0.32 21.27
CA ILE A 78 -23.43 1.49 20.41
C ILE A 78 -22.29 2.51 20.55
N ASP A 79 -21.91 2.87 21.76
CA ASP A 79 -20.85 3.87 21.99
C ASP A 79 -19.49 3.41 21.47
N HIS A 80 -19.16 2.12 21.68
CA HIS A 80 -17.94 1.52 21.14
C HIS A 80 -17.95 1.52 19.61
N GLY A 81 -19.08 1.17 18.99
CA GLY A 81 -19.22 1.17 17.55
C GLY A 81 -19.08 2.58 16.94
N ARG A 82 -19.66 3.60 17.58
CA ARG A 82 -19.48 5.00 17.18
C ARG A 82 -18.04 5.45 17.29
N HIS A 83 -17.31 4.97 18.31
CA HIS A 83 -15.89 5.28 18.47
C HIS A 83 -15.05 4.67 17.35
N HIS A 84 -15.29 3.40 16.99
CA HIS A 84 -14.61 2.72 15.87
C HIS A 84 -14.74 3.50 14.57
N ILE A 85 -15.96 3.96 14.23
CA ILE A 85 -16.20 4.74 13.01
C ILE A 85 -15.40 6.06 13.02
N ARG A 86 -15.28 6.75 14.16
CA ARG A 86 -14.46 7.97 14.27
C ARG A 86 -12.97 7.68 14.13
N GLU A 87 -12.48 6.65 14.82
CA GLU A 87 -11.07 6.30 14.79
C GLU A 87 -10.62 5.76 13.43
N ALA A 88 -11.51 5.09 12.69
CA ALA A 88 -11.25 4.70 11.31
C ALA A 88 -10.83 5.91 10.44
N ARG A 89 -11.56 7.04 10.55
CA ARG A 89 -11.22 8.27 9.80
C ARG A 89 -9.90 8.87 10.27
N SER A 90 -9.66 8.87 11.59
CA SER A 90 -8.40 9.32 12.20
C SER A 90 -7.20 8.50 11.71
N LEU A 91 -7.38 7.18 11.57
CA LEU A 91 -6.34 6.28 11.11
C LEU A 91 -5.91 6.57 9.67
N ILE A 92 -6.85 6.82 8.76
CA ILE A 92 -6.50 7.18 7.37
C ILE A 92 -5.69 8.48 7.34
N ASN A 93 -6.11 9.50 8.10
CA ASN A 93 -5.35 10.75 8.17
C ASN A 93 -3.95 10.54 8.72
N SER A 94 -3.81 9.70 9.75
CA SER A 94 -2.51 9.35 10.32
C SER A 94 -1.57 8.67 9.31
N VAL A 95 -2.10 7.83 8.41
CA VAL A 95 -1.32 7.22 7.31
C VAL A 95 -0.85 8.29 6.31
N LEU A 96 -1.75 9.16 5.85
CA LEU A 96 -1.46 10.19 4.84
C LEU A 96 -0.57 11.32 5.36
N GLU A 97 -0.64 11.62 6.66
CA GLU A 97 0.16 12.67 7.30
C GLU A 97 1.47 12.14 7.90
N SER A 98 1.66 10.82 7.81
CA SER A 98 2.82 10.11 8.38
C SER A 98 4.14 10.66 7.86
N LYS A 99 5.18 10.52 8.68
CA LYS A 99 6.56 10.83 8.28
C LYS A 99 6.96 10.03 7.03
N THR A 100 6.57 8.77 6.95
CA THR A 100 6.84 7.88 5.81
C THR A 100 6.23 8.42 4.52
N MET A 101 4.97 8.87 4.55
CA MET A 101 4.32 9.48 3.38
C MET A 101 5.08 10.71 2.89
N LYS A 102 5.47 11.60 3.82
CA LYS A 102 6.28 12.80 3.50
C LYS A 102 7.64 12.45 2.92
N GLU A 103 8.32 11.45 3.47
CA GLU A 103 9.61 10.97 2.97
C GLU A 103 9.49 10.45 1.53
N LEU A 104 8.47 9.64 1.23
CA LEU A 104 8.23 9.12 -0.13
C LEU A 104 8.00 10.26 -1.15
N HIS A 105 7.21 11.28 -0.78
CA HIS A 105 7.04 12.49 -1.59
C HIS A 105 8.37 13.20 -1.84
N SER A 106 9.17 13.41 -0.78
CA SER A 106 10.47 14.08 -0.89
C SER A 106 11.50 13.31 -1.73
N GLN A 107 11.34 12.00 -1.88
CA GLN A 107 12.19 11.12 -2.69
C GLN A 107 11.80 11.10 -4.17
N GLY A 108 10.84 11.93 -4.60
CA GLY A 108 10.36 12.00 -5.97
C GLY A 108 9.38 10.89 -6.35
N LEU A 109 8.89 10.12 -5.37
CA LEU A 109 7.86 9.09 -5.58
C LEU A 109 6.43 9.65 -5.48
N GLY A 110 6.27 10.97 -5.33
CA GLY A 110 4.97 11.65 -5.24
C GLY A 110 4.04 11.35 -6.43
N GLU A 111 4.62 11.17 -7.61
CA GLU A 111 3.91 10.91 -8.87
C GLU A 111 3.95 9.42 -9.27
N SER A 112 4.40 8.52 -8.38
CA SER A 112 4.45 7.09 -8.70
C SER A 112 3.04 6.49 -8.80
N SER A 113 2.92 5.37 -9.51
CA SER A 113 1.69 4.59 -9.60
C SER A 113 1.19 4.15 -8.22
N GLU A 114 2.11 3.72 -7.36
CA GLU A 114 1.82 3.25 -6.00
C GLU A 114 1.36 4.40 -5.12
N MET A 115 2.00 5.57 -5.22
CA MET A 115 1.57 6.77 -4.50
C MET A 115 0.17 7.21 -4.92
N THR A 116 -0.06 7.30 -6.23
CA THR A 116 -1.37 7.63 -6.81
C THR A 116 -2.45 6.65 -6.33
N TYR A 117 -2.14 5.35 -6.35
CA TYR A 117 -3.04 4.31 -5.86
C TYR A 117 -3.30 4.46 -4.35
N THR A 118 -2.28 4.79 -3.56
CA THR A 118 -2.40 4.97 -2.10
C THR A 118 -3.37 6.12 -1.76
N HIS A 119 -3.24 7.27 -2.43
CA HIS A 119 -4.18 8.38 -2.25
C HIS A 119 -5.59 8.03 -2.69
N LYS A 120 -5.75 7.40 -3.86
CA LYS A 120 -7.06 6.97 -4.35
C LYS A 120 -7.74 5.95 -3.42
N LEU A 121 -6.97 5.01 -2.88
CA LEU A 121 -7.46 4.04 -1.90
C LEU A 121 -7.92 4.75 -0.63
N ALA A 122 -7.13 5.68 -0.10
CA ALA A 122 -7.49 6.47 1.07
C ALA A 122 -8.74 7.33 0.84
N ASP A 123 -8.90 7.94 -0.34
CA ASP A 123 -10.09 8.72 -0.69
C ASP A 123 -11.34 7.85 -0.71
N LYS A 124 -11.28 6.66 -1.34
CA LYS A 124 -12.41 5.73 -1.37
C LYS A 124 -12.72 5.12 -0.02
N ALA A 125 -11.72 4.87 0.80
CA ALA A 125 -11.93 4.45 2.19
C ALA A 125 -12.61 5.56 3.01
N LYS A 126 -12.21 6.83 2.86
CA LYS A 126 -12.87 7.97 3.52
C LYS A 126 -14.32 8.12 3.08
N GLU A 127 -14.60 8.01 1.78
CA GLU A 127 -15.98 8.03 1.25
C GLU A 127 -16.83 6.92 1.87
N TYR A 128 -16.31 5.70 1.95
CA TYR A 128 -17.00 4.58 2.60
C TYR A 128 -17.27 4.86 4.09
N ILE A 129 -16.26 5.29 4.83
CA ILE A 129 -16.39 5.60 6.27
C ILE A 129 -17.41 6.73 6.49
N ASP A 130 -17.41 7.75 5.64
CA ASP A 130 -18.37 8.85 5.72
C ASP A 130 -19.81 8.39 5.47
N LEU A 131 -20.02 7.44 4.57
CA LEU A 131 -21.34 6.83 4.35
C LEU A 131 -21.78 6.03 5.59
N VAL A 132 -20.89 5.21 6.16
CA VAL A 132 -21.18 4.44 7.38
C VAL A 132 -21.46 5.36 8.56
N ALA A 133 -20.69 6.44 8.71
CA ALA A 133 -20.89 7.44 9.75
C ALA A 133 -22.26 8.13 9.62
N GLN A 134 -22.64 8.50 8.40
CA GLN A 134 -23.96 9.10 8.12
C GLN A 134 -25.11 8.16 8.48
N MET A 135 -25.01 6.86 8.16
CA MET A 135 -26.03 5.88 8.52
C MET A 135 -26.33 5.86 10.03
N HIS A 136 -25.29 6.08 10.85
CA HIS A 136 -25.36 5.99 12.32
C HIS A 136 -25.32 7.35 13.03
N SER A 137 -25.43 8.45 12.27
CA SER A 137 -25.32 9.83 12.78
C SER A 137 -24.04 10.10 13.60
N VAL A 138 -22.94 9.44 13.24
CA VAL A 138 -21.61 9.67 13.82
C VAL A 138 -21.02 10.94 13.20
N LYS A 139 -20.50 11.83 14.06
CA LYS A 139 -19.82 13.07 13.65
C LYS A 139 -18.34 12.86 13.44
#